data_AF-A0A9X4ALN4-F1
#
_entry.id   AF-A0A9X4ALN4-F1
#
_cell.length_a   1.000
_cell.length_b   1.000
_cell.length_c   1.000
_cell.angle_alpha   90.00
_cell.angle_beta   90.00
_cell.angle_gamma   90.00
#
_symmetry.space_group_name_H-M   'P 1'
#
loop_
_entity.id
_entity.type
_entity.pdbx_description
1 polymer ?
#
loop_
_entity_poly.entity_id
_entity_poly.type
_entity_poly.pdbx_seq_one_letter_code
_entity_poly.pdbx_strand_id
1 'polypeptide(L)'
;MDLLLKFMAGLAGFIGFIIALFFGFLSGSFLWFLFILFITAIITVILYALGILLDNQEKILLAIWRQENNKVQVEPKTCARCSHEYDGEMVSCPNCGFK
;
A
#
# COMPACT_ATOMS: atom_id res chain seq x y z
N MET A 1 -7.40 -9.39 -1.66
CA MET A 1 -6.59 -8.86 -2.79
C MET A 1 -5.60 -9.90 -3.30
N ASP A 2 -4.87 -10.56 -2.40
CA ASP A 2 -3.89 -11.62 -2.67
C ASP A 2 -4.30 -12.71 -3.70
N LEU A 3 -5.49 -13.31 -3.57
CA LEU A 3 -5.96 -14.37 -4.50
C LEU A 3 -6.18 -13.85 -5.92
N LEU A 4 -6.73 -12.64 -6.03
CA LEU A 4 -7.05 -11.98 -7.30
C LEU A 4 -5.75 -11.57 -8.02
N LEU A 5 -4.77 -11.05 -7.28
CA LEU A 5 -3.44 -10.72 -7.81
C LEU A 5 -2.68 -11.96 -8.30
N LYS A 6 -2.71 -13.06 -7.53
CA LYS A 6 -2.11 -14.34 -7.94
C LYS A 6 -2.76 -14.89 -9.21
N PHE A 7 -4.09 -14.80 -9.30
CA PHE A 7 -4.83 -15.21 -10.49
C PHE A 7 -4.45 -14.37 -11.72
N MET A 8 -4.43 -13.04 -11.58
CA MET A 8 -4.05 -12.10 -12.66
C MET A 8 -2.60 -12.29 -13.12
N ALA A 9 -1.67 -12.50 -12.18
CA ALA A 9 -0.26 -12.78 -12.49
C ALA A 9 -0.09 -14.12 -13.22
N GLY A 10 -0.82 -15.16 -12.80
CA GLY A 10 -0.84 -16.45 -13.49
C GLY A 10 -1.40 -16.36 -14.90
N LEU A 11 -2.48 -15.58 -15.09
CA LEU A 11 -3.08 -15.33 -16.41
C LEU A 11 -2.11 -14.59 -17.34
N ALA A 12 -1.43 -13.55 -16.84
CA ALA A 12 -0.43 -12.82 -17.61
C ALA A 12 0.75 -13.72 -18.01
N GLY A 13 1.22 -14.59 -17.10
CA GLY A 13 2.28 -15.55 -17.40
C GLY A 13 1.88 -16.57 -18.46
N PHE A 14 0.66 -17.12 -18.36
CA PHE A 14 0.14 -18.08 -19.33
C PHE A 14 -0.02 -17.46 -20.74
N ILE A 15 -0.56 -16.24 -20.81
CA ILE A 15 -0.69 -15.49 -22.07
C ILE A 15 0.70 -15.20 -22.65
N GLY A 16 1.63 -14.72 -21.84
CA GLY A 16 3.00 -14.44 -22.27
C GLY A 16 3.72 -15.70 -22.79
N PHE A 17 3.48 -16.85 -22.18
CA PHE A 17 4.00 -18.14 -22.66
C PHE A 17 3.45 -18.52 -24.04
N ILE A 18 2.14 -18.35 -24.27
CA ILE A 18 1.53 -18.59 -25.59
C ILE A 18 2.11 -17.65 -26.64
N ILE A 19 2.26 -16.36 -26.31
CA ILE A 19 2.86 -15.37 -27.21
C ILE A 19 4.31 -15.77 -27.52
N ALA A 20 5.09 -16.16 -26.51
CA ALA A 20 6.46 -16.61 -26.70
C ALA A 20 6.53 -17.81 -27.66
N LEU A 21 5.64 -18.81 -27.52
CA LEU A 21 5.58 -19.96 -28.42
C LEU A 21 5.27 -19.54 -29.87
N PHE A 22 4.29 -18.66 -30.07
CA PHE A 22 3.94 -18.17 -31.41
C PHE A 22 5.10 -17.41 -32.05
N PHE A 23 5.70 -16.45 -31.35
CA PHE A 23 6.82 -15.66 -31.89
C PHE A 23 8.11 -16.47 -32.03
N GLY A 24 8.36 -17.40 -31.12
CA GLY A 24 9.51 -18.32 -31.20
C GLY A 24 9.40 -19.25 -32.40
N PHE A 25 8.22 -19.80 -32.66
CA PHE A 25 7.98 -20.68 -33.81
C PHE A 25 7.98 -19.89 -35.13
N LEU A 26 7.30 -18.74 -35.19
CA LEU A 26 7.21 -17.92 -36.40
C LEU A 26 8.55 -17.27 -36.78
N SER A 27 9.38 -16.87 -35.82
CA SER A 27 10.69 -16.29 -36.10
C SER A 27 11.78 -17.33 -36.42
N GLY A 28 11.52 -18.62 -36.13
CA GLY A 28 12.52 -19.68 -36.20
C GLY A 28 13.71 -19.47 -35.25
N SER A 29 13.62 -18.51 -34.32
CA SER A 29 14.73 -18.09 -33.48
C SER A 29 14.44 -18.35 -32.01
N PHE A 30 15.17 -19.31 -31.44
CA PHE A 30 15.09 -19.66 -30.02
C PHE A 30 15.46 -18.48 -29.10
N LEU A 31 16.31 -17.55 -29.58
CA LEU A 31 16.67 -16.36 -28.82
C LEU A 31 15.48 -15.41 -28.61
N TRP A 32 14.58 -15.31 -29.59
CA TRP A 32 13.36 -14.51 -29.47
C TRP A 32 12.39 -15.09 -28.43
N PHE A 33 12.28 -16.42 -28.38
CA PHE A 33 11.51 -17.10 -27.35
C PHE A 33 12.03 -16.78 -25.94
N LEU A 34 13.36 -16.91 -25.73
CA LEU A 34 13.98 -16.60 -24.44
C LEU A 34 13.81 -15.13 -24.05
N PHE A 35 13.93 -14.21 -25.01
CA PHE A 35 13.75 -12.78 -24.77
C PHE A 35 12.33 -12.46 -24.28
N ILE A 36 11.30 -13.01 -24.94
CA ILE A 36 9.90 -12.79 -24.55
C ILE A 36 9.60 -13.42 -23.19
N LEU A 37 10.12 -14.62 -22.92
CA LEU A 37 9.99 -15.24 -21.60
C LEU A 37 10.63 -14.39 -20.50
N PHE A 38 11.82 -13.85 -20.74
CA PHE A 38 12.52 -13.01 -19.78
C PHE A 38 11.74 -11.73 -19.46
N ILE A 39 11.21 -11.04 -20.48
CA ILE A 39 10.35 -9.87 -20.29
C ILE A 39 9.09 -10.24 -19.50
N THR A 40 8.43 -11.35 -19.87
CA THR A 40 7.21 -11.80 -19.19
C THR A 40 7.49 -12.07 -17.71
N ALA A 41 8.60 -12.74 -17.39
CA ALA A 41 9.01 -13.00 -16.02
C ALA A 41 9.25 -11.72 -15.22
N ILE A 42 9.93 -10.72 -15.80
CA ILE A 42 10.15 -9.42 -15.16
C ILE A 42 8.81 -8.74 -14.84
N ILE A 43 7.89 -8.72 -15.80
CA ILE A 43 6.57 -8.11 -15.61
C ILE A 43 5.81 -8.81 -14.48
N THR A 44 5.82 -10.14 -14.44
CA THR A 44 5.18 -10.90 -13.36
C THR A 44 5.76 -10.56 -11.99
N VAL A 45 7.08 -10.44 -11.86
CA VAL A 45 7.74 -10.05 -10.60
C VAL A 45 7.33 -8.64 -10.19
N ILE A 46 7.31 -7.69 -11.13
CA ILE A 46 6.91 -6.30 -10.85
C ILE A 46 5.46 -6.25 -10.36
N LEU A 47 4.54 -6.94 -11.05
CA LEU A 47 3.13 -6.98 -10.65
C LEU A 47 2.94 -7.60 -9.26
N TYR A 48 3.70 -8.63 -8.94
CA TYR A 48 3.67 -9.26 -7.62
C TYR A 48 4.16 -8.30 -6.53
N ALA A 49 5.31 -7.65 -6.76
CA ALA A 49 5.85 -6.66 -5.83
C ALA A 49 4.90 -5.47 -5.62
N LEU A 50 4.25 -5.02 -6.69
CA LEU A 50 3.26 -3.94 -6.62
C LEU A 50 2.06 -4.32 -5.76
N GLY A 51 1.59 -5.57 -5.85
CA GLY A 51 0.50 -6.06 -4.99
C GLY A 51 0.87 -6.09 -3.51
N ILE A 52 2.10 -6.51 -3.17
CA ILE A 52 2.59 -6.45 -1.78
C ILE A 52 2.62 -5.00 -1.28
N LEU A 53 3.08 -4.07 -2.13
CA LEU A 53 3.12 -2.66 -1.78
C LEU A 53 1.73 -2.10 -1.50
N LEU A 54 0.74 -2.43 -2.36
CA LEU A 54 -0.65 -2.02 -2.20
C LEU A 54 -1.27 -2.59 -0.91
N ASP A 55 -1.07 -3.89 -0.63
CA ASP A 55 -1.53 -4.53 0.61
C ASP A 55 -0.96 -3.85 1.85
N ASN A 56 0.31 -3.45 1.80
CA ASN A 56 0.95 -2.75 2.91
C ASN A 56 0.42 -1.33 3.09
N GLN A 57 0.16 -0.61 1.99
CA GLN A 57 -0.47 0.71 2.08
C GLN A 57 -1.89 0.63 2.66
N GLU A 58 -2.67 -0.37 2.28
CA GLU A 58 -4.01 -0.59 2.85
C GLU A 58 -3.94 -0.82 4.37
N LYS A 59 -3.00 -1.67 4.83
CA LYS A 59 -2.79 -1.91 6.26
C LYS A 59 -2.37 -0.65 7.02
N ILE A 60 -1.50 0.16 6.44
CA ILE A 60 -1.08 1.44 7.05
C ILE A 60 -2.27 2.39 7.15
N LEU A 61 -3.07 2.52 6.10
CA LEU A 61 -4.26 3.37 6.10
C LEU A 61 -5.26 2.93 7.18
N LEU A 62 -5.51 1.62 7.29
CA LEU A 62 -6.37 1.05 8.32
C LEU A 62 -5.83 1.29 9.74
N ALA A 63 -4.51 1.21 9.92
CA ALA A 63 -3.87 1.50 11.19
C ALA A 63 -4.03 2.97 11.59
N ILE A 64 -3.81 3.90 10.65
CA ILE A 64 -4.01 5.34 10.87
C ILE A 64 -5.48 5.63 11.20
N TRP A 65 -6.43 5.07 10.44
CA TRP A 65 -7.85 5.29 10.68
C TRP A 65 -8.29 4.78 12.05
N ARG A 66 -7.77 3.61 12.47
CA ARG A 66 -8.01 3.08 13.81
C ARG A 66 -7.39 3.95 14.89
N GLN A 67 -6.20 4.51 14.66
CA GLN A 67 -5.55 5.42 15.60
C GLN A 67 -6.32 6.74 15.72
N GLU A 68 -6.80 7.30 14.62
CA GLU A 68 -7.61 8.52 14.60
C GLU A 68 -8.92 8.33 15.37
N ASN A 69 -9.60 7.20 15.17
CA ASN A 69 -10.85 6.89 15.87
C ASN A 69 -10.67 6.40 17.31
N ASN A 70 -9.48 5.94 17.68
CA ASN A 70 -9.10 5.59 19.06
C ASN A 70 -8.36 6.73 19.77
N LYS A 71 -8.29 7.93 19.20
CA LYS A 71 -7.97 9.12 20.01
C LYS A 71 -9.08 9.24 21.04
N VAL A 72 -8.80 8.74 22.24
CA VAL A 72 -9.59 8.99 23.45
C VAL A 72 -9.87 10.48 23.45
N GLN A 73 -11.14 10.87 23.48
CA GLN A 73 -11.50 12.27 23.68
C GLN A 73 -10.88 12.67 25.02
N VAL A 74 -9.74 13.37 24.95
CA VAL A 74 -9.10 13.89 26.14
C VAL A 74 -10.05 14.95 26.66
N GLU A 75 -10.62 14.72 27.83
CA GLU A 75 -11.58 15.68 28.39
C GLU A 75 -10.91 17.07 28.45
N PRO A 76 -11.62 18.12 27.99
CA PRO A 76 -11.07 19.46 28.00
C PRO A 76 -10.75 19.86 29.44
N LYS A 77 -9.52 20.35 29.67
CA LYS A 77 -9.13 20.94 30.95
C LYS A 77 -9.60 22.37 30.99
N THR A 78 -10.26 22.77 32.07
CA THR A 78 -10.56 24.17 32.35
C THR A 78 -9.39 24.82 33.07
N CYS A 79 -8.86 25.93 32.55
CA CYS A 79 -7.79 26.66 33.20
C CYS A 79 -8.27 27.29 34.52
N ALA A 80 -7.61 26.98 35.64
CA ALA A 80 -7.95 27.55 36.96
C ALA A 80 -7.81 29.09 37.04
N ARG A 81 -7.07 29.72 36.10
CA ARG A 81 -6.77 31.15 36.14
C ARG A 81 -7.64 32.01 35.22
N CYS A 82 -7.96 31.52 34.02
CA CYS A 82 -8.74 32.27 33.03
C CYS A 82 -10.03 31.57 32.62
N SER A 83 -10.34 30.41 33.21
CA SER A 83 -11.52 29.58 32.92
C SER A 83 -11.67 29.16 31.46
N HIS A 84 -10.60 29.29 30.66
CA HIS A 84 -10.58 28.85 29.28
C HIS A 84 -10.46 27.32 29.23
N GLU A 85 -11.33 26.67 28.47
CA GLU A 85 -11.23 25.24 28.19
C GLU A 85 -10.22 24.99 27.07
N TYR A 86 -9.30 24.06 27.31
CA TYR A 86 -8.26 23.71 26.35
C TYR A 86 -7.95 22.21 26.42
N ASP A 87 -7.23 21.72 25.40
CA ASP A 87 -6.88 20.30 25.26
C ASP A 87 -6.12 19.79 26.50
N GLY A 88 -6.60 18.68 27.07
CA GLY A 88 -6.03 18.09 28.27
C GLY A 88 -4.60 17.56 28.12
N GLU A 89 -4.10 17.39 26.90
CA GLU A 89 -2.69 17.02 26.65
C GLU A 89 -1.73 18.20 26.79
N MET A 90 -2.22 19.45 26.81
CA MET A 90 -1.35 20.62 26.95
C MET A 90 -0.86 20.78 28.39
N VAL A 91 0.45 21.00 28.55
CA VAL A 91 1.12 21.21 29.84
C VAL A 91 0.90 22.62 30.40
N SER A 92 0.39 23.53 29.57
CA SER A 92 0.15 24.93 29.94
C SER A 92 -1.02 25.49 29.15
N CYS A 93 -1.80 26.36 29.78
CA CYS A 93 -2.94 27.00 29.15
C CYS A 93 -2.51 27.87 27.96
N PRO A 94 -3.03 27.64 26.74
CA PRO A 94 -2.63 28.37 25.54
C PRO A 94 -3.06 29.84 25.58
N ASN A 95 -4.09 30.18 26.35
CA ASN A 95 -4.63 31.53 26.44
C ASN A 95 -3.83 32.43 27.41
N CYS A 96 -3.30 31.87 28.50
CA CYS A 96 -2.66 32.67 29.56
C CYS A 96 -1.28 32.18 30.01
N GLY A 97 -0.76 31.08 29.45
CA GLY A 97 0.54 30.52 29.78
C GLY A 97 0.65 29.90 31.19
N PHE A 98 -0.47 29.81 31.92
CA PHE A 98 -0.50 29.22 33.25
C PHE A 98 -0.32 27.70 33.17
N LYS A 99 0.61 27.15 33.95
CA LYS A 99 0.83 25.71 34.11
C LYS A 99 -0.14 25.13 35.11
#